data_AF-A0A3N5U3Z9-F1
#
_entry.id   AF-A0A3N5U3Z9-F1
#
_cell.length_a   1.000
_cell.length_b   1.000
_cell.length_c   1.000
_cell.angle_alpha   90.00
_cell.angle_beta   90.00
_cell.angle_gamma   90.00
#
_symmetry.space_group_name_H-M   'P 1'
#
loop_
_entity.id
_entity.type
_entity.pdbx_description
1 polymer ?
#
loop_
_entity_poly.entity_id
_entity_poly.type
_entity_poly.pdbx_seq_one_letter_code
_entity_poly.pdbx_strand_id
1 'polypeptide(L)'
;MRIWDIDPGYLNRLSLLGEHRELHGIVSIIVNGKIGYSKHPETLRWVGYGWALRQRHRLLASEMALRGFTDRSPVSIRTGKDAWPDRYINEPYRQFQILKEKYRDNEQGRITLPENAQQLWSHHKYSVLARDVNLYRML
;
A
#
# COMPACT_ATOMS: atom_id res chain seq x y z
N MET A 1 -1.74 13.24 -3.37
CA MET A 1 -0.92 12.13 -2.83
C MET A 1 -1.84 11.06 -2.27
N ARG A 2 -1.54 9.76 -2.48
CA ARG A 2 -2.33 8.65 -1.92
C ARG A 2 -1.43 7.45 -1.65
N ILE A 3 -1.56 6.88 -0.45
CA ILE A 3 -1.02 5.56 -0.12
C ILE A 3 -2.21 4.63 0.09
N TRP A 4 -2.21 3.48 -0.59
CA TRP A 4 -3.30 2.52 -0.48
C TRP A 4 -3.09 1.65 0.76
N ASP A 5 -4.15 1.38 1.52
CA ASP A 5 -4.11 0.52 2.71
C ASP A 5 -4.47 -0.94 2.39
N ILE A 6 -4.53 -1.27 1.10
CA ILE A 6 -4.76 -2.63 0.58
C ILE A 6 -3.48 -3.22 -0.02
N ASP A 7 -3.46 -4.53 -0.26
CA ASP A 7 -2.31 -5.23 -0.84
C ASP A 7 -1.91 -4.66 -2.23
N PRO A 8 -0.62 -4.37 -2.50
CA PRO A 8 -0.17 -3.88 -3.79
C PRO A 8 -0.51 -4.78 -4.99
N GLY A 9 -0.73 -6.07 -4.77
CA GLY A 9 -1.15 -7.03 -5.79
C GLY A 9 -2.45 -6.63 -6.48
N TYR A 10 -3.35 -5.91 -5.79
CA TYR A 10 -4.57 -5.37 -6.38
C TYR A 10 -4.35 -4.17 -7.29
N LEU A 11 -3.21 -3.49 -7.16
CA LEU A 11 -2.93 -2.28 -7.93
C LEU A 11 -2.44 -2.67 -9.32
N ASN A 12 -3.00 -2.08 -10.35
CA ASN A 12 -2.45 -2.15 -11.70
C ASN A 12 -1.12 -1.40 -11.81
N ARG A 13 -0.42 -1.52 -12.94
CA ARG A 13 0.91 -0.94 -13.13
C ARG A 13 0.95 0.57 -12.82
N LEU A 14 0.00 1.33 -13.34
CA LEU A 14 -0.03 2.79 -13.15
C LEU A 14 -0.29 3.20 -11.69
N SER A 15 -1.21 2.52 -11.00
CA SER A 15 -1.46 2.78 -9.58
C SER A 15 -0.29 2.35 -8.70
N LEU A 16 0.36 1.23 -9.01
CA LEU A 16 1.52 0.72 -8.27
C LEU A 16 2.71 1.70 -8.34
N LEU A 17 3.08 2.10 -9.56
CA LEU A 17 4.17 3.06 -9.77
C LEU A 17 3.81 4.45 -9.25
N GLY A 18 2.53 4.85 -9.38
CA GLY A 18 2.02 6.08 -8.81
C GLY A 18 2.17 6.10 -7.29
N GLU A 19 1.71 5.06 -6.60
CA GLU A 19 1.85 4.97 -5.14
C GLU A 19 3.31 4.97 -4.70
N HIS A 20 4.18 4.22 -5.38
CA HIS A 20 5.62 4.20 -5.07
C HIS A 20 6.22 5.61 -5.12
N ARG A 21 5.91 6.40 -6.16
CA ARG A 21 6.34 7.79 -6.29
C ARG A 21 5.76 8.68 -5.18
N GLU A 22 4.47 8.56 -4.88
CA GLU A 22 3.79 9.36 -3.86
C GLU A 22 4.35 9.06 -2.46
N LEU A 23 4.65 7.80 -2.16
CA LEU A 23 5.29 7.39 -0.91
C LEU A 23 6.66 8.05 -0.75
N HIS A 24 7.49 8.06 -1.81
CA HIS A 24 8.75 8.79 -1.81
C HIS A 24 8.56 10.30 -1.61
N GLY A 25 7.50 10.87 -2.17
CA GLY A 25 7.10 12.25 -1.92
C GLY A 25 6.85 12.52 -0.43
N ILE A 26 6.04 11.69 0.22
CA ILE A 26 5.73 11.80 1.66
C ILE A 26 6.99 11.64 2.49
N VAL A 27 7.81 10.62 2.22
CA VAL A 27 9.10 10.41 2.90
C VAL A 27 10.00 11.63 2.75
N SER A 28 10.11 12.21 1.55
CA SER A 28 10.92 13.39 1.30
C SER A 28 10.43 14.60 2.09
N ILE A 29 9.12 14.77 2.24
CA ILE A 29 8.53 15.84 3.05
C ILE A 29 8.87 15.65 4.52
N ILE A 30 8.70 14.45 5.06
CA ILE A 30 8.95 14.13 6.46
C ILE A 30 10.44 14.25 6.81
N VAL A 31 11.32 13.68 5.98
CA VAL A 31 12.77 13.64 6.25
C VAL A 31 13.40 15.02 6.11
N ASN A 32 13.02 15.80 5.10
CA ASN A 32 13.64 17.10 4.81
C ASN A 32 12.86 18.29 5.40
N GLY A 33 11.75 18.06 6.12
CA GLY A 33 10.93 19.13 6.68
C GLY A 33 10.34 20.09 5.62
N LYS A 34 9.99 19.58 4.44
CA LYS A 34 9.48 20.44 3.34
C LYS A 34 8.11 21.01 3.69
N ILE A 35 7.86 22.25 3.29
CA ILE A 35 6.57 22.94 3.56
C ILE A 35 5.49 22.52 2.54
N GLY A 36 5.85 22.32 1.27
CA GLY A 36 4.91 21.92 0.22
C GLY A 36 4.28 20.56 0.50
N TYR A 37 2.94 20.47 0.44
CA TYR A 37 2.15 19.28 0.75
C TYR A 37 2.33 18.71 2.18
N SER A 38 3.00 19.43 3.08
CA SER A 38 3.14 19.03 4.50
C SER A 38 1.80 18.88 5.22
N LYS A 39 0.84 19.75 4.87
CA LYS A 39 -0.53 19.74 5.40
C LYS A 39 -1.49 18.82 4.63
N HIS A 40 -1.01 18.08 3.64
CA HIS A 40 -1.86 17.15 2.90
C HIS A 40 -2.33 16.02 3.85
N PRO A 41 -3.60 15.58 3.81
CA PRO A 41 -4.13 14.56 4.72
C PRO A 41 -3.28 13.29 4.79
N GLU A 42 -2.80 12.79 3.65
CA GLU A 42 -1.85 11.66 3.64
C GLU A 42 -0.56 11.98 4.37
N THR A 43 0.11 13.08 4.06
CA THR A 43 1.37 13.43 4.73
C THR A 43 1.19 13.45 6.25
N LEU A 44 0.14 14.14 6.72
CA LEU A 44 -0.19 14.22 8.15
C LEU A 44 -0.45 12.84 8.78
N ARG A 45 -1.16 11.96 8.08
CA ARG A 45 -1.45 10.59 8.52
C ARG A 45 -0.19 9.78 8.76
N TRP A 46 0.85 9.99 7.97
CA TRP A 46 2.10 9.22 8.03
C TRP A 46 3.20 9.84 8.90
N VAL A 47 3.03 11.08 9.37
CA VAL A 47 3.99 11.71 10.30
C VAL A 47 4.14 10.85 11.55
N GLY A 48 5.38 10.49 11.89
CA GLY A 48 5.69 9.66 13.07
C GLY A 48 5.63 8.14 12.83
N TYR A 49 5.17 7.69 11.66
CA TYR A 49 5.02 6.28 11.30
C TYR A 49 6.10 5.80 10.31
N GLY A 50 7.35 6.17 10.56
CA GLY A 50 8.48 5.84 9.68
C GLY A 50 8.72 4.34 9.48
N TRP A 51 8.43 3.52 10.49
CA TRP A 51 8.48 2.05 10.35
C TRP A 51 7.45 1.57 9.32
N ALA A 52 6.19 1.99 9.45
CA ALA A 52 5.13 1.57 8.53
C ALA A 52 5.37 2.07 7.09
N LEU A 53 5.91 3.28 6.90
CA LEU A 53 6.34 3.75 5.57
C LEU A 53 7.39 2.84 4.94
N ARG A 54 8.38 2.41 5.73
CA ARG A 54 9.41 1.46 5.27
C ARG A 54 8.79 0.10 4.91
N GLN A 55 7.86 -0.39 5.73
CA GLN A 55 7.17 -1.65 5.46
C GLN A 55 6.30 -1.56 4.19
N ARG A 56 5.55 -0.48 4.03
CA ARG A 56 4.75 -0.24 2.82
C ARG A 56 5.62 -0.19 1.58
N HIS A 57 6.74 0.53 1.64
CA HIS A 57 7.70 0.57 0.54
C HIS A 57 8.22 -0.83 0.17
N ARG A 58 8.57 -1.66 1.16
CA ARG A 58 9.00 -3.05 0.92
C ARG A 58 7.93 -3.88 0.21
N LEU A 59 6.65 -3.73 0.59
CA LEU A 59 5.54 -4.40 -0.09
C LEU A 59 5.42 -3.95 -1.56
N LEU A 60 5.50 -2.63 -1.81
CA LEU A 60 5.48 -2.09 -3.18
C LEU A 60 6.67 -2.58 -4.00
N ALA A 61 7.88 -2.51 -3.46
CA ALA A 61 9.10 -2.98 -4.13
C ALA A 61 9.05 -4.49 -4.42
N SER A 62 8.47 -5.29 -3.53
CA SER A 62 8.29 -6.74 -3.74
C SER A 62 7.31 -7.02 -4.87
N GLU A 63 6.15 -6.34 -4.89
CA GLU A 63 5.19 -6.50 -5.99
C GLU A 63 5.76 -5.97 -7.33
N MET A 64 6.52 -4.88 -7.29
CA MET A 64 7.27 -4.37 -8.44
C MET A 64 8.27 -5.43 -8.96
N ALA A 65 9.05 -6.05 -8.09
CA ALA A 65 9.99 -7.11 -8.44
C ALA A 65 9.28 -8.33 -9.04
N LEU A 66 8.15 -8.77 -8.48
CA LEU A 66 7.32 -9.85 -9.02
C LEU A 66 6.85 -9.57 -10.46
N ARG A 67 6.68 -8.30 -10.82
CA ARG A 67 6.27 -7.85 -12.16
C ARG A 67 7.44 -7.45 -13.06
N GLY A 68 8.68 -7.74 -12.64
CA GLY A 68 9.89 -7.47 -13.43
C GLY A 68 10.41 -6.03 -13.36
N PHE A 69 9.91 -5.19 -12.45
CA PHE A 69 10.47 -3.87 -12.19
C PHE A 69 11.59 -3.95 -11.16
N THR A 70 12.64 -3.15 -11.35
CA THR A 70 13.71 -3.00 -10.36
C THR A 70 13.53 -1.70 -9.58
N ASP A 71 13.22 -1.80 -8.29
CA ASP A 71 13.31 -0.65 -7.39
C ASP A 71 14.78 -0.33 -7.08
N ARG A 72 15.20 0.90 -7.37
CA ARG A 72 16.56 1.40 -7.13
C ARG A 72 16.60 2.52 -6.09
N SER A 73 15.49 2.73 -5.40
CA SER A 73 15.28 3.85 -4.49
C SER A 73 14.83 3.35 -3.11
N PRO A 74 15.72 2.72 -2.33
CA PRO A 74 15.37 2.26 -1.00
C PRO A 74 14.99 3.44 -0.10
N VAL A 75 13.87 3.30 0.63
CA VAL A 75 13.41 4.32 1.58
C VAL A 75 14.29 4.31 2.84
N SER A 76 15.08 5.37 2.99
CA SER A 76 15.92 5.62 4.16
C SER A 76 15.24 6.64 5.08
N ILE A 77 14.33 6.17 5.93
CA ILE A 77 13.64 6.96 6.95
C ILE A 77 13.96 6.41 8.34
N ARG A 78 14.12 7.28 9.34
CA ARG A 78 14.25 6.85 10.74
C ARG A 78 12.98 6.09 11.13
N THR A 79 13.14 4.93 11.75
CA THR A 79 12.01 4.16 12.27
C THR A 79 11.37 4.96 13.41
N GLY A 80 10.10 5.29 13.22
CA GLY A 80 9.26 5.85 14.28
C GLY A 80 8.61 4.71 15.06
N LYS A 81 7.32 4.86 15.37
CA LYS A 81 6.53 3.81 16.02
C LYS A 81 6.45 2.55 15.14
N ASP A 82 6.61 1.37 15.73
CA ASP A 82 6.36 0.07 15.10
C ASP A 82 4.85 -0.22 14.99
N ALA A 83 4.13 0.71 14.36
CA ALA A 83 2.69 0.67 14.20
C ALA A 83 2.31 1.26 12.84
N TRP A 84 1.18 0.80 12.29
CA TRP A 84 0.52 1.47 11.18
C TRP A 84 -0.32 2.65 11.69
N PRO A 85 -0.56 3.68 10.86
CA PRO A 85 -1.56 4.68 11.18
C PRO A 85 -2.92 4.02 11.44
N ASP A 86 -3.60 4.49 12.49
CA ASP A 86 -4.91 4.00 12.94
C ASP A 86 -6.08 4.54 12.12
N ARG A 87 -5.88 5.66 11.44
CA ARG A 87 -6.90 6.35 10.65
C ARG A 87 -6.73 6.05 9.16
N TYR A 88 -7.85 5.83 8.49
CA TYR A 88 -7.93 5.75 7.03
C TYR A 88 -8.47 7.06 6.46
N ILE A 89 -7.93 7.51 5.31
CA ILE A 89 -8.58 8.57 4.52
C ILE A 89 -9.79 7.99 3.77
N ASN A 90 -9.60 6.79 3.22
CA ASN A 90 -10.65 5.97 2.65
C ASN A 90 -10.56 4.59 3.29
N GLU A 91 -11.63 4.12 3.91
CA GLU A 91 -11.70 2.75 4.43
C GLU A 91 -11.35 1.72 3.34
N PRO A 92 -10.75 0.56 3.68
CA PRO A 92 -10.33 -0.43 2.69
C PRO A 92 -11.42 -0.82 1.68
N TYR A 93 -12.68 -0.95 2.11
CA TYR A 93 -13.79 -1.25 1.20
C TYR A 93 -14.03 -0.14 0.16
N ARG A 94 -13.89 1.14 0.56
CA ARG A 94 -13.96 2.28 -0.36
C ARG A 94 -12.79 2.30 -1.31
N GLN A 95 -11.60 1.89 -0.87
CA GLN A 95 -10.43 1.80 -1.73
C GLN A 95 -10.66 0.79 -2.88
N PHE A 96 -11.24 -0.38 -2.58
CA PHE A 96 -11.62 -1.35 -3.61
C PHE A 96 -12.64 -0.77 -4.60
N GLN A 97 -13.65 -0.02 -4.13
CA GLN A 97 -14.62 0.64 -5.02
C GLN A 97 -13.96 1.64 -5.96
N ILE A 98 -13.06 2.48 -5.44
CA ILE A 98 -12.32 3.46 -6.26
C ILE A 98 -11.47 2.74 -7.31
N LEU A 99 -10.81 1.64 -6.95
CA LEU A 99 -10.03 0.86 -7.92
C LEU A 99 -10.93 0.19 -8.96
N LYS A 100 -12.08 -0.34 -8.57
CA LYS A 100 -13.05 -0.94 -9.49
C LYS A 100 -13.53 0.07 -10.54
N GLU A 101 -13.78 1.30 -10.14
CA GLU A 101 -14.12 2.39 -11.06
C GLU A 101 -12.94 2.76 -11.95
N LYS A 102 -11.74 2.92 -11.36
CA LYS A 102 -10.52 3.26 -12.11
C LYS A 102 -10.12 2.20 -13.14
N TYR A 103 -10.41 0.93 -12.86
CA TYR A 103 -10.01 -0.21 -13.70
C TYR A 103 -11.13 -0.71 -14.60
N ARG A 104 -12.23 0.03 -14.73
CA ARG A 104 -13.32 -0.33 -15.65
C ARG A 104 -12.82 -0.52 -17.08
N ASP A 105 -11.95 0.39 -17.53
CA ASP A 105 -11.43 0.44 -18.90
C ASP A 105 -9.89 0.22 -18.96
N ASN A 106 -9.29 -0.24 -17.85
CA ASN A 106 -7.84 -0.41 -17.73
C ASN A 106 -7.50 -1.82 -17.25
N GLU A 107 -6.25 -2.25 -17.48
CA GLU A 107 -5.74 -3.48 -16.88
C GLU A 107 -5.86 -3.44 -15.35
N GLN A 108 -6.20 -4.58 -14.75
CA GLN A 108 -6.23 -4.76 -13.30
C GLN A 108 -4.82 -5.09 -12.76
N GLY A 109 -4.70 -5.17 -11.43
CA GLY A 109 -3.52 -5.72 -10.79
C GLY A 109 -3.34 -7.22 -11.03
N ARG A 110 -2.23 -7.76 -10.54
CA ARG A 110 -1.95 -9.20 -10.58
C ARG A 110 -2.99 -10.01 -9.81
N ILE A 111 -3.48 -9.46 -8.70
CA ILE A 111 -4.62 -10.00 -7.95
C ILE A 111 -5.86 -9.26 -8.44
N THR A 112 -6.87 -10.01 -8.89
CA THR A 112 -8.15 -9.45 -9.31
C THR A 112 -8.85 -8.79 -8.14
N LEU A 113 -9.57 -7.70 -8.41
CA LEU A 113 -10.36 -7.06 -7.37
C LEU A 113 -11.49 -8.00 -6.92
N PRO A 114 -11.72 -8.16 -5.60
CA PRO A 114 -12.77 -9.03 -5.12
C PRO A 114 -14.14 -8.47 -5.49
N GLU A 115 -15.01 -9.31 -6.04
CA GLU A 115 -16.37 -8.94 -6.44
C GLU A 115 -17.31 -8.86 -5.23
N ASN A 116 -17.01 -9.63 -4.18
CA ASN A 116 -17.80 -9.74 -2.98
C ASN A 116 -16.91 -9.99 -1.74
N ALA A 117 -17.52 -9.92 -0.56
CA ALA A 117 -16.81 -10.12 0.71
C ALA A 117 -16.20 -11.52 0.85
N GLN A 118 -16.82 -12.55 0.28
CA GLN A 118 -16.32 -13.93 0.36
C GLN A 118 -15.00 -14.09 -0.42
N GLN A 119 -14.90 -13.51 -1.61
CA GLN A 119 -13.65 -13.48 -2.39
C GLN A 119 -12.56 -12.70 -1.64
N LEU A 120 -12.90 -11.54 -1.06
CA LEU A 120 -11.95 -10.76 -0.25
C LEU A 120 -11.41 -11.58 0.94
N TRP A 121 -12.28 -12.27 1.67
CA TRP A 121 -11.88 -13.15 2.76
C TRP A 121 -11.03 -14.32 2.28
N SER A 122 -11.35 -14.88 1.12
CA SER A 122 -10.55 -15.97 0.52
C SER A 122 -9.14 -15.48 0.20
N HIS A 123 -8.99 -14.33 -0.45
CA HIS A 123 -7.68 -13.72 -0.71
C HIS A 123 -6.90 -13.46 0.59
N HIS A 124 -7.57 -12.95 1.63
CA HIS A 124 -6.96 -12.74 2.94
C HIS A 124 -6.45 -14.05 3.56
N LYS A 125 -7.28 -15.10 3.58
CA LYS A 125 -6.91 -16.42 4.10
C LYS A 125 -5.67 -16.98 3.39
N TYR A 126 -5.59 -16.88 2.06
CA TYR A 126 -4.39 -17.32 1.32
C TYR A 126 -3.15 -16.46 1.62
N SER A 127 -3.32 -15.15 1.86
CA SER A 127 -2.23 -14.27 2.30
C SER A 127 -1.68 -14.70 3.67
N VAL A 128 -2.56 -15.12 4.59
CA VAL A 128 -2.16 -15.68 5.89
C VAL A 128 -1.44 -17.01 5.70
N LEU A 129 -1.99 -17.94 4.92
CA LEU A 129 -1.38 -19.24 4.63
C LEU A 129 0.05 -19.11 4.09
N ALA A 130 0.28 -18.15 3.18
CA ALA A 130 1.60 -17.91 2.59
C ALA A 130 2.65 -17.42 3.60
N ARG A 131 2.23 -16.89 4.76
CA ARG A 131 3.11 -16.36 5.80
C ARG A 131 3.23 -17.31 6.99
N ASP A 132 2.13 -17.94 7.37
CA ASP A 132 2.03 -18.82 8.52
C ASP A 132 0.93 -19.87 8.30
N VAL A 133 1.38 -21.10 8.04
CA VAL A 133 0.49 -22.26 7.83
C VAL A 133 -0.28 -22.62 9.10
N ASN A 134 0.31 -22.42 10.28
CA ASN A 134 -0.35 -22.74 11.55
C ASN A 134 -1.46 -21.72 11.85
N LEU A 135 -1.20 -20.43 11.62
CA LEU A 135 -2.22 -19.39 11.77
C LEU A 135 -3.39 -19.60 10.81
N TYR A 136 -3.12 -19.96 9.56
CA TYR A 136 -4.18 -20.27 8.60
C TYR A 136 -5.10 -21.40 9.06
N ARG A 137 -4.54 -22.47 9.66
CA ARG A 137 -5.33 -23.60 10.16
C ARG A 137 -6.32 -23.20 11.29
N MET A 138 -6.12 -22.04 11.91
CA MET A 138 -6.99 -21.52 12.97
C MET A 138 -8.10 -20.57 12.46
N LEU A 139 -8.16 -20.25 11.15
CA LEU A 139 -9.10 -19.28 10.54
C LEU A 139 -10.21 -19.92 9.72
#